data_AF-A0A8H9IN33-F1
#
_entry.id   AF-A0A8H9IN33-F1
#
_cell.length_a   1.000
_cell.length_b   1.000
_cell.length_c   1.000
_cell.angle_alpha   90.00
_cell.angle_beta   90.00
_cell.angle_gamma   90.00
#
_symmetry.space_group_name_H-M   'P 1'
#
loop_
_entity.id
_entity.type
_entity.pdbx_description
1 polymer ?
#
loop_
_entity_poly.entity_id
_entity_poly.type
_entity_poly.pdbx_seq_one_letter_code
_entity_poly.pdbx_strand_id
1 'polypeptide(L)'
;MKSNSTTISALYVVNELIPKLNAVEKRVELTIGSATAREGVPMGIERMTRLQAEFQLELTMIRLNLAHLLKRYQAVLEAAMQDPANDQLLTLDAYEATAMASAKQLYERVQQLQKGD
;
A
#
# COMPACT_ATOMS: atom_id res chain seq x y z
N MET A 1 -9.41 -14.75 25.89
CA MET A 1 -9.53 -13.61 24.95
C MET A 1 -9.59 -14.19 23.55
N LYS A 2 -10.66 -13.93 22.77
CA LYS A 2 -10.72 -14.39 21.38
C LYS A 2 -9.86 -13.45 20.55
N SER A 3 -8.73 -13.94 20.05
CA SER A 3 -7.92 -13.21 19.08
C SER A 3 -8.77 -13.05 17.83
N ASN A 4 -9.22 -11.83 17.53
CA ASN A 4 -9.83 -11.53 16.23
C ASN A 4 -8.72 -11.60 15.19
N SER A 5 -8.45 -12.81 14.68
CA SER A 5 -7.51 -13.02 13.59
C SER A 5 -8.08 -12.38 12.33
N THR A 6 -7.47 -11.28 11.89
CA THR A 6 -7.82 -10.68 10.61
C THR A 6 -7.30 -11.59 9.50
N THR A 7 -8.12 -11.92 8.53
CA THR A 7 -7.73 -12.79 7.40
C THR A 7 -7.88 -12.09 6.06
N ILE A 8 -7.08 -12.49 5.08
CA ILE A 8 -7.12 -11.96 3.71
C ILE A 8 -6.95 -13.09 2.69
N SER A 9 -7.63 -13.01 1.55
CA SER A 9 -7.46 -13.97 0.44
C SER A 9 -6.08 -13.83 -0.19
N ALA A 10 -5.42 -14.95 -0.50
CA ALA A 10 -4.16 -14.99 -1.22
C ALA A 10 -4.30 -14.37 -2.62
N LEU A 11 -5.39 -14.69 -3.33
CA LEU A 11 -5.70 -14.08 -4.62
C LEU A 11 -5.90 -12.56 -4.52
N TYR A 12 -6.57 -12.09 -3.45
CA TYR A 12 -6.72 -10.65 -3.25
C TYR A 12 -5.38 -9.95 -3.05
N VAL A 13 -4.45 -10.56 -2.30
CA VAL A 13 -3.10 -10.00 -2.09
C VAL A 13 -2.38 -9.79 -3.43
N VAL A 14 -2.38 -10.81 -4.30
CA VAL A 14 -1.63 -10.77 -5.57
C VAL A 14 -2.32 -9.96 -6.66
N ASN A 15 -3.65 -10.05 -6.78
CA ASN A 15 -4.39 -9.45 -7.90
C ASN A 15 -4.86 -8.03 -7.62
N GLU A 16 -5.09 -7.68 -6.35
CA GLU A 16 -5.67 -6.38 -5.99
C GLU A 16 -4.70 -5.52 -5.20
N LEU A 17 -4.21 -6.03 -4.08
CA LEU A 17 -3.45 -5.24 -3.12
C LEU A 17 -2.09 -4.79 -3.68
N ILE A 18 -1.25 -5.73 -4.15
CA ILE A 18 0.07 -5.41 -4.68
C ILE A 18 -0.03 -4.45 -5.87
N PRO A 19 -0.90 -4.69 -6.88
CA PRO A 19 -1.07 -3.76 -8.00
C PRO A 19 -1.53 -2.36 -7.56
N LYS A 20 -2.46 -2.26 -6.61
CA LYS A 20 -2.92 -0.97 -6.07
C LYS A 20 -1.81 -0.21 -5.36
N LEU A 21 -0.98 -0.89 -4.56
CA LEU A 21 0.18 -0.27 -3.91
C LEU A 21 1.21 0.24 -4.92
N ASN A 22 1.51 -0.55 -5.96
CA ASN A 22 2.40 -0.13 -7.05
C ASN A 22 1.84 1.11 -7.78
N ALA A 23 0.52 1.15 -8.00
CA ALA A 23 -0.13 2.29 -8.65
C ALA A 23 -0.10 3.55 -7.77
N VAL A 24 -0.27 3.41 -6.46
CA VAL A 24 -0.16 4.51 -5.50
C VAL A 24 1.26 5.08 -5.48
N GLU A 25 2.28 4.23 -5.36
CA GLU A 25 3.69 4.63 -5.34
C GLU A 25 4.05 5.48 -6.57
N LYS A 26 3.79 4.96 -7.76
CA LYS A 26 4.04 5.68 -9.02
C LYS A 26 3.32 7.03 -9.08
N ARG A 27 2.11 7.12 -8.52
CA ARG A 27 1.33 8.36 -8.53
C ARG A 27 1.88 9.38 -7.57
N VAL A 28 2.24 8.97 -6.35
CA VAL A 28 2.87 9.87 -5.37
C VAL A 28 4.16 10.46 -5.95
N GLU A 29 4.97 9.64 -6.62
CA GLU A 29 6.19 10.10 -7.31
C GLU A 29 5.88 11.15 -8.39
N LEU A 30 4.87 10.91 -9.24
CA LEU A 30 4.49 11.83 -10.33
C LEU A 30 3.85 13.13 -9.82
N THR A 31 2.94 13.06 -8.85
CA THR A 31 2.23 14.24 -8.31
C THR A 31 3.18 15.17 -7.58
N ILE A 32 4.11 14.62 -6.80
CA ILE A 32 5.03 15.46 -6.02
C ILE A 32 6.13 16.05 -6.91
N GLY A 33 6.66 15.25 -7.86
CA GLY A 33 7.60 15.75 -8.86
C GLY A 33 7.03 16.89 -9.71
N SER A 34 5.74 16.82 -10.06
CA SER A 34 5.07 17.89 -10.82
C SER A 34 4.67 19.11 -9.98
N ALA A 35 4.27 18.92 -8.72
CA ALA A 35 3.91 20.02 -7.82
C ALA A 35 5.14 20.89 -7.47
N THR A 36 6.24 20.26 -7.07
CA THR A 36 7.51 20.97 -6.78
C THR A 36 8.08 21.73 -7.98
N ALA A 37 7.86 21.25 -9.20
CA ALA A 37 8.26 21.94 -10.42
C ALA A 37 7.39 23.17 -10.75
N ARG A 38 6.16 23.24 -10.23
CA ARG A 38 5.18 24.32 -10.49
C ARG A 38 5.16 25.39 -9.41
N GLU A 39 5.55 25.05 -8.19
CA GLU A 39 5.42 25.92 -7.02
C GLU A 39 6.61 26.87 -6.88
N GLY A 40 6.42 28.16 -7.17
CA GLY A 40 7.49 29.18 -7.11
C GLY A 40 7.73 29.80 -5.73
N VAL A 41 7.00 29.36 -4.69
CA VAL A 41 7.03 29.96 -3.34
C VAL A 41 7.75 29.02 -2.36
N PRO A 42 8.82 29.46 -1.66
CA PRO A 42 9.61 28.62 -0.76
C PRO A 42 8.82 27.88 0.32
N MET A 43 7.80 28.52 0.92
CA MET A 43 6.95 27.88 1.94
C MET A 43 6.07 26.75 1.37
N GLY A 44 5.66 26.85 0.10
CA GLY A 44 4.91 25.79 -0.58
C GLY A 44 5.79 24.55 -0.80
N ILE A 45 7.01 24.78 -1.26
CA ILE A 45 8.03 23.74 -1.48
C ILE A 45 8.30 22.98 -0.17
N GLU A 46 8.56 23.68 0.95
CA GLU A 46 8.87 23.02 2.23
C GLU A 46 7.69 22.14 2.72
N ARG A 47 6.46 22.66 2.62
CA ARG A 47 5.26 21.90 2.96
C ARG A 47 5.11 20.66 2.06
N MET A 48 5.36 20.79 0.76
CA MET A 48 5.26 19.71 -0.21
C MET A 48 6.34 18.63 0.04
N THR A 49 7.57 19.04 0.33
CA THR A 49 8.67 18.13 0.69
C THR A 49 8.37 17.37 1.97
N ARG A 50 7.81 18.02 3.00
CA ARG A 50 7.40 17.33 4.23
C ARG A 50 6.33 16.29 3.95
N LEU A 51 5.30 16.66 3.19
CA LEU A 51 4.23 15.74 2.81
C LEU A 51 4.78 14.53 2.06
N GLN A 52 5.75 14.73 1.16
CA GLN A 52 6.46 13.66 0.46
C GLN A 52 7.16 12.69 1.41
N ALA A 53 7.91 13.21 2.37
CA ALA A 53 8.62 12.39 3.34
C ALA A 53 7.65 11.55 4.19
N GLU A 54 6.53 12.15 4.63
CA GLU A 54 5.49 11.46 5.38
C GLU A 54 4.87 10.31 4.55
N PHE A 55 4.55 10.56 3.28
CA PHE A 55 4.05 9.52 2.37
C PHE A 55 5.05 8.38 2.14
N GLN A 56 6.33 8.71 1.92
CA GLN A 56 7.38 7.70 1.69
C GLN A 56 7.61 6.82 2.92
N LEU A 57 7.56 7.39 4.12
CA LEU A 57 7.67 6.63 5.36
C LEU A 57 6.49 5.66 5.52
N GLU A 58 5.26 6.12 5.29
CA GLU A 58 4.07 5.26 5.36
C GLU A 58 4.13 4.11 4.35
N LEU A 59 4.51 4.41 3.11
CA LEU A 59 4.67 3.40 2.07
C LEU A 59 5.76 2.38 2.42
N THR A 60 6.88 2.84 2.97
CA THR A 60 7.97 1.97 3.42
C THR A 60 7.50 1.02 4.52
N MET A 61 6.75 1.51 5.51
CA MET A 61 6.18 0.65 6.56
C MET A 61 5.21 -0.38 5.99
N ILE A 62 4.35 0.01 5.04
CA ILE A 62 3.44 -0.93 4.37
C ILE A 62 4.23 -2.01 3.62
N ARG A 63 5.28 -1.62 2.87
CA ARG A 63 6.12 -2.54 2.10
C ARG A 63 6.87 -3.53 2.98
N LEU A 64 7.43 -3.10 4.11
CA LEU A 64 8.13 -3.99 5.03
C LEU A 64 7.20 -5.07 5.59
N ASN A 65 6.01 -4.68 6.02
CA ASN A 65 5.02 -5.62 6.56
C ASN A 65 4.43 -6.53 5.47
N LEU A 66 4.22 -6.01 4.27
CA LEU A 66 3.79 -6.84 3.14
C LEU A 66 4.90 -7.83 2.74
N ALA A 67 6.16 -7.42 2.72
CA ALA A 67 7.27 -8.32 2.43
C ALA A 67 7.35 -9.46 3.46
N HIS A 68 7.08 -9.18 4.73
CA HIS A 68 6.96 -10.20 5.76
C HIS A 68 5.81 -11.18 5.46
N LEU A 69 4.62 -10.68 5.13
CA LEU A 69 3.47 -11.50 4.75
C LEU A 69 3.77 -12.41 3.54
N LEU A 70 4.34 -11.82 2.48
CA LEU A 70 4.70 -12.53 1.25
C LEU A 70 5.73 -13.62 1.51
N LYS A 71 6.71 -13.36 2.38
CA LYS A 71 7.69 -14.36 2.77
C LYS A 71 7.04 -15.49 3.59
N ARG A 72 6.13 -15.17 4.52
CA ARG A 72 5.47 -16.16 5.37
C ARG A 72 4.54 -17.08 4.58
N TYR A 73 3.85 -16.54 3.58
CA TYR A 73 2.86 -17.27 2.77
C TYR A 73 3.31 -17.55 1.34
N GLN A 74 4.62 -17.52 1.07
CA GLN A 74 5.16 -17.64 -0.29
C GLN A 74 4.56 -18.83 -1.06
N ALA A 75 4.60 -20.04 -0.47
CA ALA A 75 4.08 -21.24 -1.12
C ALA A 75 2.57 -21.17 -1.39
N VAL A 76 1.80 -20.57 -0.47
CA VAL A 76 0.35 -20.42 -0.62
C VAL A 76 0.01 -19.42 -1.73
N LEU A 77 0.76 -18.31 -1.78
CA LEU A 77 0.62 -17.29 -2.80
C LEU A 77 1.01 -17.83 -4.18
N GLU A 78 2.12 -18.56 -4.29
CA GLU A 78 2.56 -19.20 -5.53
C GLU A 78 1.52 -20.23 -6.03
N ALA A 79 0.95 -21.05 -5.15
CA ALA A 79 -0.09 -22.00 -5.50
C ALA A 79 -1.37 -21.32 -6.01
N ALA A 80 -1.81 -20.24 -5.35
CA ALA A 80 -2.97 -19.47 -5.77
C ALA A 80 -2.74 -18.72 -7.10
N MET A 81 -1.50 -18.28 -7.37
CA MET A 81 -1.13 -17.66 -8.65
C MET A 81 -1.13 -18.67 -9.81
N GLN A 82 -0.79 -19.94 -9.55
CA GLN A 82 -0.79 -21.00 -10.55
C GLN A 82 -2.20 -21.50 -10.87
N ASP A 83 -3.04 -21.63 -9.84
CA ASP A 83 -4.43 -22.04 -9.97
C ASP A 83 -5.31 -21.29 -8.94
N PRO A 84 -6.24 -20.44 -9.39
CA PRO A 84 -7.18 -19.74 -8.52
C PRO A 84 -7.99 -20.65 -7.59
N ALA A 85 -8.17 -21.93 -7.94
CA ALA A 85 -8.83 -22.90 -7.06
C ALA A 85 -8.06 -23.16 -5.74
N ASN A 86 -6.77 -22.81 -5.69
CA ASN A 86 -5.92 -22.91 -4.51
C ASN A 86 -5.97 -21.66 -3.60
N ASP A 87 -6.93 -20.75 -3.79
CA ASP A 87 -7.05 -19.58 -2.91
C ASP A 87 -7.24 -20.00 -1.45
N GLN A 88 -6.57 -19.28 -0.56
CA GLN A 88 -6.61 -19.54 0.88
C GLN A 88 -6.69 -18.23 1.66
N LEU A 89 -7.32 -18.31 2.83
CA LEU A 89 -7.34 -17.22 3.80
C LEU A 89 -6.04 -17.21 4.59
N LEU A 90 -5.23 -16.17 4.37
CA LEU A 90 -4.02 -15.89 5.11
C LEU A 90 -4.39 -15.18 6.41
N THR A 91 -3.86 -15.65 7.53
CA THR A 91 -4.02 -14.95 8.81
C THR A 91 -2.98 -13.85 8.90
N LEU A 92 -3.40 -12.65 9.28
CA LEU A 92 -2.52 -11.50 9.47
C LEU A 92 -2.10 -11.40 10.94
N ASP A 93 -0.84 -11.06 11.17
CA ASP A 93 -0.43 -10.54 12.46
C ASP A 93 -0.84 -9.06 12.62
N ALA A 94 -0.60 -8.50 13.80
CA ALA A 94 -1.02 -7.14 14.13
C ALA A 94 -0.40 -6.07 13.20
N TYR A 95 0.86 -6.25 12.79
CA TYR A 95 1.55 -5.28 11.95
C TYR A 95 1.12 -5.40 10.49
N GLU A 96 0.93 -6.62 10.00
CA GLU A 96 0.38 -6.89 8.67
C GLU A 96 -1.06 -6.36 8.55
N ALA A 97 -1.91 -6.61 9.55
CA ALA A 97 -3.28 -6.08 9.57
C ALA A 97 -3.31 -4.55 9.56
N THR A 98 -2.42 -3.91 10.34
CA THR A 98 -2.26 -2.45 10.33
C THR A 98 -1.82 -1.96 8.95
N ALA A 99 -0.82 -2.61 8.34
CA ALA A 99 -0.36 -2.28 7.00
C ALA A 99 -1.45 -2.42 5.93
N MET A 100 -2.35 -3.41 6.06
CA MET A 100 -3.49 -3.56 5.14
C MET A 100 -4.50 -2.42 5.26
N ALA A 101 -4.81 -2.01 6.50
CA ALA A 101 -5.69 -0.88 6.73
C ALA A 101 -5.07 0.42 6.18
N SER A 102 -3.78 0.66 6.46
CA SER A 102 -3.04 1.82 5.93
C SER A 102 -2.96 1.81 4.41
N ALA A 103 -2.69 0.66 3.79
CA ALA A 103 -2.67 0.53 2.33
C ALA A 103 -4.00 0.94 1.68
N LYS A 104 -5.13 0.53 2.27
CA LYS A 104 -6.45 0.90 1.78
C LYS A 104 -6.73 2.40 1.93
N GLN A 105 -6.45 2.96 3.11
CA GLN A 105 -6.61 4.40 3.36
C GLN A 105 -5.71 5.24 2.45
N LEU A 106 -4.49 4.78 2.20
CA LEU A 106 -3.54 5.42 1.31
C LEU A 106 -4.08 5.44 -0.12
N TYR A 107 -4.57 4.30 -0.62
CA TYR A 107 -5.21 4.22 -1.93
C TYR A 107 -6.41 5.17 -2.06
N GLU A 108 -7.28 5.21 -1.05
CA GLU A 108 -8.44 6.12 -1.04
C GLU A 108 -8.04 7.59 -1.07
N ARG A 109 -7.03 8.01 -0.29
CA ARG A 109 -6.48 9.37 -0.32
C ARG A 109 -5.92 9.74 -1.69
N VAL A 110 -5.14 8.85 -2.30
CA VAL A 110 -4.58 9.08 -3.65
C VAL A 110 -5.66 9.14 -4.73
N GLN A 111 -6.75 8.39 -4.59
CA GLN A 111 -7.92 8.48 -5.48
C GLN A 111 -8.68 9.81 -5.31
N GLN A 112 -8.80 10.33 -4.08
CA GLN A 112 -9.44 11.62 -3.83
C GLN A 112 -8.65 12.79 -4.42
N LEU A 113 -7.31 12.75 -4.31
CA LEU A 113 -6.44 13.74 -4.94
C LEU A 113 -6.63 13.82 -6.46
N GLN A 114 -6.94 12.68 -7.12
CA GLN A 114 -7.19 12.65 -8.57
C GLN A 114 -8.55 13.20 -8.99
N LYS A 115 -9.55 13.19 -8.10
CA LYS A 115 -10.90 13.68 -8.41
C LYS A 115 -11.06 15.19 -8.19
N GLY A 116 -10.06 15.82 -7.58
CA GLY A 116 -10.03 17.25 -7.28
C GLY A 116 -9.28 18.11 -8.31
N ASP A 117 -8.73 17.50 -9.36
CA ASP A 117 -8.19 18.15 -10.57
C ASP A 117 -9.21 18.07 -11.72
#